data_AF-A0A251TUM5-F1
#
_entry.id   AF-A0A251TUM5-F1
#
_cell.length_a   1.000
_cell.length_b   1.000
_cell.length_c   1.000
_cell.angle_alpha   90.00
_cell.angle_beta   90.00
_cell.angle_gamma   90.00
#
_symmetry.space_group_name_H-M   'P 1'
#
loop_
_entity.id
_entity.type
_entity.pdbx_description
1 polymer ?
#
loop_
_entity_poly.entity_id
_entity_poly.type
_entity_poly.pdbx_seq_one_letter_code
_entity_poly.pdbx_strand_id
1 'polypeptide(L)'
;MLEGFQEVESKIIELTGKPNISDFIPLLSRFDLQGMHKEMKRQLEQVERIFNYIIDRKIKLKSSKVDEPYEGDGRKDFLEILLELKDQKNDPKLFNIIHIKALLIVSLYLIPLDFL
;
A
#
# COMPACT_ATOMS: atom_id res chain seq x y z
N MET A 1 2.66 9.26 11.99
CA MET A 1 2.58 8.10 11.07
C MET A 1 1.33 8.17 10.20
N LEU A 2 0.15 8.39 10.79
CA LEU A 2 -1.10 8.58 10.04
C LEU A 2 -1.15 9.89 9.23
N GLU A 3 -0.69 11.01 9.80
CA GLU A 3 -0.66 12.31 9.09
C GLU A 3 0.21 12.26 7.81
N GLY A 4 1.40 11.65 7.90
CA GLY A 4 2.26 11.46 6.72
C GLY A 4 1.70 10.47 5.70
N PHE A 5 0.80 9.57 6.10
CA PHE A 5 0.15 8.65 5.16
C PHE A 5 -0.94 9.36 4.35
N GLN A 6 -1.79 10.16 5.02
CA GLN A 6 -2.83 10.96 4.36
C GLN A 6 -2.25 11.98 3.37
N GLU A 7 -1.10 12.57 3.69
CA GLU A 7 -0.40 13.48 2.79
C GLU A 7 0.06 12.78 1.50
N VAL A 8 0.67 11.58 1.65
CA VAL A 8 1.11 10.76 0.51
C VAL A 8 -0.07 10.32 -0.35
N GLU A 9 -1.15 9.86 0.28
CA GLU A 9 -2.39 9.48 -0.41
C GLU A 9 -2.99 10.65 -1.20
N SER A 10 -3.16 11.80 -0.53
CA SER A 10 -3.69 13.01 -1.17
C SER A 10 -2.86 13.43 -2.38
N LYS A 11 -1.53 13.33 -2.28
CA LYS A 11 -0.64 13.66 -3.39
C LYS A 11 -0.75 12.69 -4.56
N ILE A 12 -0.92 11.39 -4.28
CA ILE A 12 -1.16 10.38 -5.32
C ILE A 12 -2.47 10.64 -6.05
N ILE A 13 -3.54 10.99 -5.33
CA ILE A 13 -4.84 11.35 -5.91
C ILE A 13 -4.71 12.60 -6.80
N GLU A 14 -4.05 13.65 -6.30
CA GLU A 14 -3.78 14.87 -7.06
C GLU A 14 -3.04 14.56 -8.36
N LEU A 15 -1.96 13.78 -8.31
CA LEU A 15 -1.16 13.43 -9.48
C LEU A 15 -1.91 12.55 -10.48
N THR A 16 -2.75 11.64 -9.99
CA THR A 16 -3.56 10.75 -10.85
C THR A 16 -4.67 11.51 -11.58
N GLY A 17 -5.29 12.51 -10.91
CA GLY A 17 -6.36 13.32 -11.50
C GLY A 17 -5.87 14.52 -12.32
N LYS A 18 -4.58 14.85 -12.28
CA LYS A 18 -4.01 16.02 -12.95
C LYS A 18 -3.83 15.75 -14.46
N PRO A 19 -4.30 16.63 -15.35
CA PRO A 19 -4.03 16.51 -16.79
C PRO A 19 -2.53 16.53 -17.10
N ASN A 20 -2.05 15.56 -17.88
CA ASN A 20 -0.68 15.47 -18.34
C ASN A 20 -0.57 15.86 -19.82
N ILE A 21 0.30 16.82 -20.14
CA ILE A 21 0.57 17.30 -21.50
C ILE A 21 1.02 16.15 -22.40
N SER A 22 1.73 15.16 -21.84
CA SER A 22 2.20 13.99 -22.58
C SER A 22 1.06 13.10 -23.09
N ASP A 23 -0.12 13.14 -22.45
CA ASP A 23 -1.29 12.39 -22.89
C ASP A 23 -1.89 12.99 -24.18
N PHE A 24 -1.68 14.29 -24.40
CA PHE A 24 -2.12 15.02 -25.59
C PHE A 24 -1.04 15.11 -26.67
N ILE A 25 0.24 15.15 -26.27
CA ILE A 25 1.40 15.26 -27.17
C ILE A 25 2.40 14.14 -26.84
N PRO A 26 2.23 12.93 -27.42
CA PRO A 26 3.05 11.76 -27.09
C PRO A 26 4.55 11.94 -27.31
N LEU A 27 4.95 12.84 -28.22
CA LEU A 27 6.36 13.14 -28.49
C LEU A 27 7.07 13.73 -27.26
N LEU A 28 6.34 14.38 -26.35
CA LEU A 28 6.89 15.02 -25.16
C LEU A 28 6.96 14.08 -23.94
N SER A 29 6.40 12.87 -24.04
CA SER A 29 6.32 11.89 -22.94
C SER A 29 7.65 11.54 -22.30
N ARG A 30 8.75 11.55 -23.07
CA ARG A 30 10.09 11.18 -22.59
C ARG A 30 10.74 12.23 -21.69
N PHE A 31 10.22 13.46 -21.68
CA PHE A 31 10.85 14.58 -20.97
C PHE A 31 10.28 14.84 -19.58
N ASP A 32 9.17 14.19 -19.20
CA ASP A 32 8.47 14.43 -17.93
C ASP A 32 8.30 15.93 -17.62
N LEU A 33 7.78 16.70 -18.59
CA LEU A 33 7.77 18.16 -18.55
C LEU A 33 7.08 18.76 -17.31
N GLN A 34 6.12 18.05 -16.74
CA GLN A 34 5.39 18.45 -15.53
C GLN A 34 5.96 17.81 -14.25
N GLY A 35 7.02 17.02 -14.36
CA GLY A 35 7.64 16.28 -13.26
C GLY A 35 6.72 15.23 -12.62
N MET A 36 5.64 14.83 -13.31
CA MET A 36 4.59 13.99 -12.74
C MET A 36 5.10 12.57 -12.47
N HIS A 37 5.89 12.00 -13.37
CA HIS A 37 6.45 10.65 -13.16
C HIS A 37 7.42 10.65 -11.99
N LYS A 38 8.30 11.66 -11.93
CA LYS A 38 9.25 11.82 -10.81
C LYS A 38 8.53 11.96 -9.48
N GLU A 39 7.50 12.78 -9.43
CA GLU A 39 6.74 13.03 -8.21
C GLU A 39 5.91 11.80 -7.79
N MET A 40 5.26 11.12 -8.74
CA MET A 40 4.54 9.87 -8.47
C MET A 40 5.48 8.79 -7.92
N LYS A 41 6.67 8.65 -8.51
CA LYS A 41 7.69 7.72 -8.02
C LYS A 41 8.09 8.01 -6.57
N ARG A 42 8.28 9.29 -6.21
CA ARG A 42 8.58 9.70 -4.83
C ARG A 42 7.47 9.28 -3.87
N GLN A 43 6.21 9.45 -4.25
CA GLN A 43 5.08 9.03 -3.42
C GLN A 43 5.00 7.50 -3.28
N LEU A 44 5.20 6.75 -4.36
CA LEU A 44 5.24 5.28 -4.32
C LEU A 44 6.36 4.74 -3.41
N GLU A 45 7.53 5.39 -3.38
CA GLU A 45 8.60 5.04 -2.44
C GLU A 45 8.19 5.27 -0.97
N GLN A 46 7.40 6.31 -0.68
CA GLN A 46 6.86 6.53 0.67
C GLN A 46 5.82 5.47 1.04
N VAL A 47 4.91 5.15 0.13
CA VAL A 47 3.92 4.07 0.32
C VAL A 47 4.63 2.75 0.62
N GLU A 48 5.68 2.41 -0.12
CA GLU A 48 6.45 1.19 0.10
C GLU A 48 7.09 1.16 1.50
N ARG A 49 7.67 2.27 1.95
CA ARG A 49 8.24 2.38 3.30
C ARG A 49 7.20 2.18 4.39
N ILE A 50 6.02 2.79 4.21
CA ILE A 50 4.91 2.67 5.17
C ILE A 50 4.42 1.23 5.26
N PHE A 51 4.18 0.56 4.12
CA PHE A 51 3.72 -0.83 4.14
C PHE A 51 4.76 -1.79 4.69
N ASN A 52 6.04 -1.64 4.34
CA ASN A 52 7.10 -2.43 4.94
C ASN A 52 7.09 -2.29 6.46
N TYR A 53 7.02 -1.05 6.97
CA TYR A 53 6.96 -0.79 8.41
C TYR A 53 5.74 -1.46 9.08
N ILE A 54 4.55 -1.31 8.51
CA ILE A 54 3.31 -1.87 9.07
C ILE A 54 3.36 -3.41 9.09
N ILE A 55 3.80 -4.01 7.99
CA ILE A 55 3.88 -5.47 7.87
C ILE A 55 4.93 -6.03 8.82
N ASP A 56 6.13 -5.43 8.87
CA ASP A 56 7.20 -5.87 9.78
C ASP A 56 6.78 -5.76 11.24
N ARG A 57 6.10 -4.66 11.60
CA ARG A 57 5.54 -4.49 12.95
C ARG A 57 4.54 -5.58 13.28
N LYS A 58 3.63 -5.91 12.34
CA LYS A 58 2.61 -6.94 12.55
C LYS A 58 3.21 -8.34 12.68
N ILE A 59 4.22 -8.66 11.86
CA ILE A 59 4.97 -9.94 11.95
C ILE A 59 5.65 -10.06 13.32
N LYS A 60 6.34 -9.00 13.78
CA LYS A 60 7.00 -8.98 15.10
C LYS A 60 6.01 -9.19 16.25
N LEU A 61 4.87 -8.50 16.21
CA LEU A 61 3.81 -8.68 17.21
C LEU A 61 3.26 -10.11 17.23
N LYS A 62 3.09 -10.75 16.05
CA LYS A 62 2.66 -12.16 15.95
C LYS A 62 3.70 -13.09 16.58
N SER A 63 4.99 -12.88 16.33
CA SER A 63 6.05 -13.71 16.92
C SER A 63 6.17 -13.57 18.44
N SER A 64 5.90 -12.38 19.00
CA SER A 64 5.96 -12.15 20.45
C SER A 64 4.76 -12.72 21.21
N LYS A 65 3.63 -12.96 20.53
CA LYS A 65 2.40 -13.51 21.13
C LYS A 65 2.32 -15.04 21.14
N VAL A 66 3.33 -15.74 20.62
CA VAL A 66 3.34 -17.21 20.56
C VAL A 66 3.35 -17.84 21.97
N ASP A 67 3.80 -17.11 22.98
CA ASP A 67 3.93 -17.59 24.36
C ASP A 67 2.86 -17.05 25.35
N GLU A 68 1.93 -16.20 24.90
CA GLU A 68 0.88 -15.62 25.76
C GLU A 68 -0.54 -16.06 25.32
N PRO A 69 -1.44 -16.43 26.26
CA PRO A 69 -2.82 -16.70 25.93
C PRO A 69 -3.49 -15.43 25.38
N TYR A 70 -4.22 -15.59 24.28
CA TYR A 70 -4.85 -14.50 23.53
C TYR A 70 -5.82 -13.69 24.43
N GLU A 71 -5.41 -12.53 24.94
CA GLU A 71 -6.23 -11.67 25.84
C GLU A 71 -7.31 -10.82 25.12
N GLY A 72 -7.75 -11.18 23.90
CA GLY A 72 -8.78 -10.46 23.14
C GLY A 72 -9.89 -11.38 22.63
N ASP A 73 -10.97 -10.83 22.02
CA ASP A 73 -12.13 -11.62 21.52
C ASP A 73 -11.81 -12.60 20.37
N GLY A 74 -10.53 -12.79 20.03
CA GLY A 74 -10.08 -13.72 19.00
C GLY A 74 -10.30 -13.23 17.57
N ARG A 75 -10.81 -12.00 17.37
CA ARG A 75 -10.96 -11.40 16.04
C ARG A 75 -9.61 -11.00 15.46
N LYS A 76 -9.26 -11.62 14.33
CA LYS A 76 -8.09 -11.29 13.53
C LYS A 76 -8.36 -10.05 12.70
N ASP A 77 -7.40 -9.13 12.63
CA ASP A 77 -7.50 -8.00 11.71
C ASP A 77 -7.18 -8.41 10.27
N PHE A 78 -7.53 -7.55 9.32
CA PHE A 78 -7.38 -7.83 7.89
C PHE A 78 -5.94 -8.22 7.51
N LEU A 79 -4.94 -7.48 8.01
CA LEU A 79 -3.54 -7.77 7.71
C LEU A 79 -3.09 -9.10 8.31
N GLU A 80 -3.58 -9.45 9.50
CA GLU A 80 -3.33 -10.74 10.13
C GLU A 80 -3.86 -11.90 9.30
N ILE A 81 -5.09 -11.78 8.78
CA ILE A 81 -5.70 -12.75 7.87
C ILE A 81 -4.83 -12.92 6.61
N LEU A 82 -4.40 -11.82 5.99
CA LEU A 82 -3.55 -11.87 4.80
C LEU A 82 -2.20 -12.54 5.09
N LEU A 83 -1.57 -12.24 6.23
CA LEU A 83 -0.30 -12.85 6.62
C LEU A 83 -0.44 -14.35 6.86
N GLU A 84 -1.53 -14.79 7.50
CA GLU A 84 -1.83 -16.22 7.67
C GLU A 84 -2.09 -16.93 6.35
N LEU A 85 -2.85 -16.32 5.43
CA LEU A 85 -3.07 -16.88 4.09
C LEU A 85 -1.75 -17.06 3.33
N LYS A 86 -0.79 -16.14 3.52
CA LYS A 86 0.57 -16.25 2.98
C LYS A 86 1.35 -17.41 3.59
N ASP A 87 1.19 -17.65 4.89
CA ASP A 87 1.87 -18.73 5.60
C ASP A 87 1.24 -20.11 5.29
N GLN A 88 -0.08 -20.17 5.06
CA GLN A 88 -0.80 -21.41 4.76
C GLN A 88 -0.55 -21.94 3.34
N LYS A 89 -0.48 -21.03 2.36
CA LYS A 89 -0.13 -21.41 1.00
C LYS A 89 1.38 -21.64 0.93
N ASN A 90 1.81 -22.88 1.20
CA ASN A 90 3.20 -23.37 1.08
C ASN A 90 3.82 -23.19 -0.33
N ASP A 91 3.10 -22.58 -1.27
CA ASP A 91 3.61 -22.13 -2.56
C ASP A 91 3.76 -20.59 -2.58
N PRO A 92 5.00 -20.06 -2.49
CA PRO A 92 5.27 -18.62 -2.51
C PRO A 92 4.90 -17.94 -3.83
N LYS A 93 4.59 -18.69 -4.90
CA LYS A 93 4.10 -18.15 -6.16
C LYS A 93 2.62 -17.80 -6.10
N LEU A 94 1.83 -18.46 -5.25
CA LEU A 94 0.37 -18.28 -5.20
C LEU A 94 -0.05 -17.07 -4.37
N PHE A 95 0.63 -16.78 -3.26
CA PHE A 95 0.32 -15.63 -2.43
C PHE A 95 1.55 -15.20 -1.64
N ASN A 96 1.95 -13.92 -1.75
CA ASN A 96 3.21 -13.42 -1.19
C ASN A 96 3.07 -11.95 -0.79
N ILE A 97 4.17 -11.37 -0.30
CA ILE A 97 4.19 -10.00 0.21
C ILE A 97 3.78 -8.94 -0.83
N ILE A 98 4.05 -9.19 -2.11
CA ILE A 98 3.66 -8.28 -3.21
C ILE A 98 2.14 -8.28 -3.33
N HIS A 99 1.49 -9.45 -3.27
CA HIS A 99 0.04 -9.55 -3.29
C HIS A 99 -0.62 -8.87 -2.09
N ILE A 100 -0.03 -9.00 -0.89
CA ILE A 100 -0.51 -8.30 0.31
C ILE A 100 -0.44 -6.79 0.10
N LYS A 101 0.71 -6.25 -0.32
CA LYS A 101 0.87 -4.82 -0.61
C LYS A 101 -0.13 -4.35 -1.67
N ALA A 102 -0.34 -5.13 -2.73
CA ALA A 102 -1.30 -4.80 -3.78
C ALA A 102 -2.74 -4.71 -3.24
N LEU A 103 -3.15 -5.64 -2.38
CA LEU A 103 -4.48 -5.59 -1.74
C LEU A 103 -4.62 -4.38 -0.81
N LEU A 104 -3.58 -4.02 -0.06
CA LEU A 104 -3.56 -2.81 0.78
C LEU A 104 -3.68 -1.54 -0.08
N ILE A 105 -3.01 -1.50 -1.24
CA ILE A 105 -3.15 -0.41 -2.20
C ILE A 105 -4.58 -0.32 -2.73
N VAL A 106 -5.16 -1.43 -3.19
CA VAL A 106 -6.54 -1.44 -3.70
C VAL A 106 -7.51 -0.97 -2.63
N SER A 107 -7.34 -1.40 -1.38
CA SER A 107 -8.17 -0.90 -0.28
C SER A 107 -8.04 0.60 -0.04
N LEU A 108 -6.90 1.22 -0.38
CA LEU A 108 -6.71 2.66 -0.31
C LEU A 108 -7.46 3.40 -1.43
N TYR A 109 -7.42 2.88 -2.66
CA TYR A 109 -8.08 3.49 -3.83
C TYR A 109 -9.60 3.32 -3.86
N LEU A 110 -10.17 2.43 -3.05
CA LEU A 110 -11.62 2.25 -2.96
C LEU A 110 -12.28 3.21 -1.97
N ILE A 111 -11.54 3.75 -0.99
CA ILE A 111 -12.07 4.69 0.02
C ILE A 111 -12.56 6.02 -0.59
N PRO A 112 -11.92 6.61 -1.62
CA PRO A 112 -12.38 7.86 -2.23
C PRO A 112 -13.66 7.71 -3.06
N LEU A 113 -14.00 6.50 -3.53
CA LEU A 113 -15.18 6.27 -4.39
C LEU A 113 -16.50 6.33 -3.62
N ASP A 114 -16.46 6.15 -2.30
CA ASP A 114 -17.65 6.25 -1.43
C ASP A 114 -18.01 7.71 -1.09
N PHE A 115 -17.20 8.68 -1.52
CA PHE A 115 -17.38 10.13 -1.30
C PHE A 115 -17.67 10.92 -2.58
N LEU A 116 -17.94 10.24 -3.71
CA LEU A 116 -18.31 10.86 -4.99
C LEU A 116 -19.76 10.57 -5.38
#